data_AF-A0A8T3ZTQ0-F1
#
_entry.id   AF-A0A8T3ZTQ0-F1
#
_cell.length_a   1.000
_cell.length_b   1.000
_cell.length_c   1.000
_cell.angle_alpha   90.00
_cell.angle_beta   90.00
_cell.angle_gamma   90.00
#
_symmetry.space_group_name_H-M   'P 1'
#
loop_
_entity.id
_entity.type
_entity.pdbx_description
1 polymer ?
#
loop_
_entity_poly.entity_id
_entity_poly.type
_entity_poly.pdbx_seq_one_letter_code
_entity_poly.pdbx_strand_id
1 'polypeptide(L)'
;MKKIILGIILGVLFSSIGTVFAQQATIGNPAIQVVKITIGEDGSAHVIHVVEPSIQPQQVTVIQNNFTNLQIKDESGSVPQYGEVSGNAKSFMLFPTDKKTLIEYDLKNIVKLEDGMWRWDYLYLADTKFYLPEDANLIFVNGTPINLVEKKGVNCHGCQVKLEYELGQTEIVRQVQWQDKKFDVRIITLADISSFKFDQPNKKITFDVTDENKYITLLIPLELLWNPYQVLLNGNATLDNEFYSDGKTMWLGIKPDKAGTVEIIGVSAVPEFPLVSLLIFGSAMIVVVRYKNKFSLR
;
A
#
# COMPACT_ATOMS: atom_id res chain seq x y z
N MET A 1 -26.31 -35.67 27.83
CA MET A 1 -24.97 -35.09 28.10
C MET A 1 -24.32 -34.44 26.88
N LYS A 2 -24.19 -35.09 25.70
CA LYS A 2 -23.59 -34.46 24.48
C LYS A 2 -24.24 -33.13 24.03
N LYS A 3 -25.56 -32.98 24.16
CA LYS A 3 -26.27 -31.74 23.77
C LYS A 3 -26.03 -30.55 24.71
N ILE A 4 -25.68 -30.79 25.97
CA ILE A 4 -25.40 -29.75 26.96
C ILE A 4 -23.96 -29.25 26.82
N ILE A 5 -23.02 -30.15 26.50
CA ILE A 5 -21.61 -29.81 26.25
C ILE A 5 -21.47 -28.94 24.99
N LEU A 6 -22.26 -29.23 23.93
CA LEU A 6 -22.25 -28.42 22.71
C LEU A 6 -22.76 -26.99 22.94
N GLY A 7 -23.74 -26.80 23.82
CA GLY A 7 -24.28 -25.49 24.18
C GLY A 7 -23.29 -24.63 24.98
N ILE A 8 -22.48 -25.25 25.85
CA ILE A 8 -21.42 -24.55 26.60
C ILE A 8 -20.27 -24.14 25.67
N ILE A 9 -19.88 -25.01 24.73
CA ILE A 9 -18.85 -24.68 23.72
C ILE A 9 -19.31 -23.52 22.81
N LEU A 10 -20.59 -23.48 22.43
CA LEU A 10 -21.14 -22.37 21.64
C LEU A 10 -21.23 -21.07 22.45
N GLY A 11 -21.55 -21.14 23.74
CA GLY A 11 -21.60 -19.97 24.63
C GLY A 11 -20.23 -19.31 24.85
N VAL A 12 -19.16 -20.12 24.93
CA VAL A 12 -17.78 -19.61 25.05
C VAL A 12 -17.30 -18.97 23.74
N LEU A 13 -17.73 -19.50 22.58
CA LEU A 13 -17.44 -18.93 21.25
C LEU A 13 -18.10 -17.56 21.00
N PHE A 14 -19.22 -17.26 21.66
CA PHE A 14 -19.88 -15.95 21.55
C PHE A 14 -19.44 -14.94 22.62
N SER A 15 -18.77 -15.38 23.70
CA SER A 15 -18.21 -14.46 24.71
C SER A 15 -16.82 -13.90 24.37
N SER A 16 -16.17 -14.39 23.31
CA SER A 16 -14.85 -13.89 22.86
C SER A 16 -14.93 -12.83 21.76
N ILE A 17 -16.12 -12.52 21.24
CA ILE A 17 -16.32 -11.48 20.21
C ILE A 17 -17.02 -10.30 20.87
N GLY A 18 -16.29 -9.67 21.77
CA GLY A 18 -16.75 -8.53 22.53
C GLY A 18 -15.57 -7.91 23.23
N THR A 19 -14.49 -7.61 22.48
CA THR A 19 -13.65 -6.49 22.89
C THR A 19 -14.56 -5.28 22.85
N VAL A 20 -15.13 -4.98 24.01
CA VAL A 20 -15.56 -3.67 24.41
C VAL A 20 -14.41 -2.75 24.02
N PHE A 21 -14.51 -2.12 22.84
CA PHE A 21 -13.78 -0.90 22.54
C PHE A 21 -14.39 0.14 23.47
N ALA A 22 -13.99 0.05 24.74
CA ALA A 22 -14.19 1.13 25.68
C ALA A 22 -13.53 2.32 24.99
N GLN A 23 -14.36 3.27 24.56
CA GLN A 23 -13.92 4.60 24.18
C GLN A 23 -12.87 5.01 25.19
N GLN A 24 -11.63 5.17 24.76
CA GLN A 24 -10.60 5.75 25.60
C GLN A 24 -11.17 7.08 26.09
N ALA A 25 -11.37 7.20 27.40
CA ALA A 25 -11.81 8.43 28.01
C ALA A 25 -10.74 9.49 27.73
N THR A 26 -10.97 10.28 26.68
CA THR A 26 -10.14 11.41 26.33
C THR A 26 -10.65 12.55 27.20
N ILE A 27 -9.77 13.13 28.01
CA ILE A 27 -10.16 14.15 29.01
C ILE A 27 -10.31 15.53 28.33
N GLY A 28 -9.86 15.67 27.07
CA GLY A 28 -10.05 16.87 26.24
C GLY A 28 -10.35 16.57 24.77
N ASN A 29 -10.39 17.62 23.95
CA ASN A 29 -10.55 17.50 22.50
C ASN A 29 -9.25 16.96 21.86
N PRO A 30 -9.32 16.01 20.92
CA PRO A 30 -8.14 15.57 20.19
C PRO A 30 -7.51 16.75 19.43
N ALA A 31 -6.18 16.79 19.43
CA ALA A 31 -5.44 17.82 18.70
C ALA A 31 -5.66 17.73 17.18
N ILE A 32 -5.79 18.89 16.53
CA ILE A 32 -5.67 18.99 15.08
C ILE A 32 -4.18 18.99 14.77
N GLN A 33 -3.71 17.93 14.11
CA GLN A 33 -2.27 17.69 13.96
C GLN A 33 -1.95 16.89 12.70
N VAL A 34 -0.69 16.99 12.29
CA VAL A 34 -0.05 16.05 11.36
C VAL A 34 1.11 15.38 12.09
N VAL A 35 1.17 14.05 12.04
CA VAL A 35 2.26 13.28 12.60
C VAL A 35 3.30 13.03 11.50
N LYS A 36 4.57 13.24 11.82
CA LYS A 36 5.70 12.86 10.96
C LYS A 36 6.46 11.75 11.66
N ILE A 37 6.73 10.69 10.93
CA ILE A 37 7.42 9.51 11.44
C ILE A 37 8.58 9.22 10.52
N THR A 38 9.80 9.30 11.04
CA THR A 38 11.02 8.91 10.32
C THR A 38 11.49 7.58 10.88
N ILE A 39 11.48 6.55 10.05
CA ILE A 39 11.85 5.18 10.42
C ILE A 39 13.34 4.96 10.13
N GLY A 40 14.08 4.47 11.11
CA GLY A 40 15.48 4.07 10.98
C GLY A 40 15.64 2.65 10.43
N GLU A 41 16.84 2.33 9.95
CA GLU A 41 17.20 1.00 9.45
C GLU A 41 17.16 -0.10 10.52
N ASP A 42 17.23 0.28 11.80
CA ASP A 42 17.15 -0.61 12.96
C ASP A 42 15.71 -0.83 13.47
N GLY A 43 14.71 -0.27 12.79
CA GLY A 43 13.30 -0.34 13.18
C GLY A 43 12.92 0.58 14.35
N SER A 44 13.82 1.48 14.76
CA SER A 44 13.44 2.63 15.57
C SER A 44 12.70 3.67 14.72
N ALA A 45 11.95 4.56 15.38
CA ALA A 45 11.31 5.68 14.69
C ALA A 45 11.40 6.97 15.50
N HIS A 46 11.71 8.07 14.82
CA HIS A 46 11.58 9.41 15.35
C HIS A 46 10.20 9.97 15.00
N VAL A 47 9.45 10.41 16.01
CA VAL A 47 8.07 10.89 15.87
C VAL A 47 8.01 12.37 16.18
N ILE A 48 7.33 13.13 15.32
CA ILE A 48 7.01 14.54 15.52
C ILE A 48 5.51 14.73 15.33
N HIS A 49 4.80 15.09 16.39
CA HIS A 49 3.45 15.63 16.28
C HIS A 49 3.55 17.13 15.99
N VAL A 50 3.02 17.56 14.83
CA VAL A 50 2.90 18.98 14.48
C VAL A 50 1.46 19.40 14.77
N VAL A 51 1.25 20.07 15.89
CA VAL A 51 -0.06 20.48 16.39
C VAL A 51 -0.36 21.92 15.97
N GLU A 52 -1.53 22.13 15.37
CA GLU A 52 -1.99 23.45 14.95
C GLU A 52 -2.39 24.34 16.14
N PRO A 53 -2.26 25.67 16.03
CA PRO A 53 -2.70 26.59 17.07
C PRO A 53 -4.19 26.44 17.38
N SER A 54 -4.57 26.73 18.62
CA SER A 54 -5.96 26.61 19.07
C SER A 54 -6.25 27.53 20.26
N ILE A 55 -7.44 28.13 20.25
CA ILE A 55 -7.99 28.88 21.39
C ILE A 55 -8.61 27.96 22.46
N GLN A 56 -8.75 26.67 22.17
CA GLN A 56 -9.24 25.64 23.09
C GLN A 56 -8.09 24.69 23.48
N PRO A 57 -8.06 24.15 24.71
CA PRO A 57 -7.11 23.11 25.08
C PRO A 57 -7.22 21.89 24.15
N GLN A 58 -6.09 21.31 23.79
CA GLN A 58 -5.99 20.15 22.90
C GLN A 58 -5.19 19.04 23.57
N GLN A 59 -5.64 17.79 23.42
CA GLN A 59 -4.94 16.62 23.92
C GLN A 59 -4.21 15.91 22.79
N VAL A 60 -2.91 15.66 23.01
CA VAL A 60 -2.07 14.82 22.15
C VAL A 60 -1.71 13.56 22.90
N THR A 61 -2.11 12.41 22.38
CA THR A 61 -1.73 11.10 22.90
C THR A 61 -0.48 10.62 22.18
N VAL A 62 0.50 10.06 22.90
CA VAL A 62 1.66 9.44 22.24
C VAL A 62 1.24 8.15 21.54
N ILE A 63 1.96 7.77 20.48
CA ILE A 63 1.71 6.53 19.74
C ILE A 63 1.94 5.29 20.64
N GLN A 64 3.00 5.28 21.45
CA GLN A 64 3.31 4.20 22.39
C GLN A 64 4.03 4.75 23.63
N ASN A 65 3.80 4.16 24.81
CA ASN A 65 4.30 4.68 26.09
C ASN A 65 5.82 4.52 26.33
N ASN A 66 6.49 3.60 25.63
CA ASN A 66 7.91 3.28 25.83
C ASN A 66 8.85 4.20 25.03
N PHE A 67 8.48 5.47 24.87
CA PHE A 67 9.28 6.45 24.13
C PHE A 67 10.46 6.97 24.95
N THR A 68 11.46 7.53 24.27
CA THR A 68 12.59 8.25 24.85
C THR A 68 12.76 9.63 24.22
N ASN A 69 13.64 10.47 24.78
CA ASN A 69 14.03 11.76 24.18
C ASN A 69 12.86 12.74 23.90
N LEU A 70 11.86 12.76 24.78
CA LEU A 70 10.72 13.65 24.66
C LEU A 70 11.14 15.13 24.70
N GLN A 71 10.67 15.90 23.72
CA GLN A 71 10.76 17.35 23.69
C GLN A 71 9.42 17.95 23.27
N ILE A 72 9.01 19.02 23.95
CA ILE A 72 7.81 19.79 23.61
C ILE A 72 8.23 21.24 23.46
N LYS A 73 8.08 21.79 22.25
CA LYS A 73 8.49 23.15 21.90
C LYS A 73 7.51 23.78 20.92
N ASP A 74 7.34 25.08 21.00
CA ASP A 74 6.65 25.86 19.98
C ASP A 74 7.56 26.10 18.77
N GLU A 75 7.02 26.68 17.70
CA GLU A 75 7.78 27.03 16.50
C GLU A 75 8.90 28.07 16.71
N SER A 76 8.94 28.74 17.87
CA SER A 76 10.03 29.63 18.28
C SER A 76 11.08 28.96 19.17
N GLY A 77 10.93 27.66 19.46
CA GLY A 77 11.81 26.88 20.32
C GLY A 77 11.55 27.04 21.83
N SER A 78 10.48 27.75 22.21
CA SER A 78 10.10 27.91 23.62
C SER A 78 9.20 26.76 24.07
N VAL A 79 9.18 26.45 25.37
CA VAL A 79 8.30 25.41 25.90
C VAL A 79 6.89 26.00 26.07
N PRO A 80 5.84 25.47 25.38
CA PRO A 80 4.48 25.94 25.55
C PRO A 80 3.93 25.54 26.93
N GLN A 81 2.80 26.13 27.33
CA GLN A 81 2.11 25.68 28.54
C GLN A 81 1.36 24.37 28.27
N TYR A 82 1.66 23.33 29.05
CA TYR A 82 1.00 22.03 28.94
C TYR A 82 0.92 21.33 30.30
N GLY A 83 0.02 20.34 30.39
CA GLY A 83 -0.06 19.38 31.49
C GLY A 83 0.10 17.95 31.00
N GLU A 84 0.71 17.08 31.81
CA GLU A 84 0.66 15.64 31.56
C GLU A 84 -0.68 15.07 32.00
N VAL A 85 -1.28 14.23 31.16
CA VAL A 85 -2.52 13.52 31.47
C VAL A 85 -2.22 12.05 31.66
N SER A 86 -2.51 11.55 32.87
CA SER A 86 -2.36 10.15 33.23
C SER A 86 -3.54 9.33 32.67
N GLY A 87 -3.23 8.19 32.05
CA GLY A 87 -4.21 7.27 31.48
C GLY A 87 -3.52 6.01 30.96
N ASN A 88 -4.22 5.20 30.15
CA ASN A 88 -3.64 4.00 29.54
C ASN A 88 -2.50 4.34 28.57
N ALA A 89 -2.60 5.46 27.86
CA ALA A 89 -1.55 6.02 27.02
C ALA A 89 -1.14 7.39 27.54
N LYS A 90 0.17 7.64 27.63
CA LYS A 90 0.71 8.94 28.05
C LYS A 90 0.22 10.01 27.08
N SER A 91 -0.33 11.09 27.62
CA SER A 91 -0.90 12.18 26.82
C SER A 91 -0.48 13.53 27.38
N PHE A 92 -0.52 14.56 26.54
CA PHE A 92 -0.20 15.93 26.90
C PHE A 92 -1.39 16.82 26.56
N MET A 93 -1.86 17.57 27.55
CA MET A 93 -2.88 18.60 27.36
C MET A 93 -2.18 19.93 27.10
N LEU A 94 -2.20 20.37 25.85
CA LEU A 94 -1.72 21.67 25.43
C LEU A 94 -2.78 22.73 25.76
N PHE A 95 -2.35 23.82 26.40
CA PHE A 95 -3.23 24.93 26.70
C PHE A 95 -3.36 25.85 25.47
N PRO A 96 -4.38 26.73 25.44
CA PRO A 96 -4.59 27.63 24.31
C PRO A 96 -3.32 28.39 23.91
N THR A 97 -3.03 28.39 22.61
CA THR A 97 -1.82 28.99 22.02
C THR A 97 -2.10 29.44 20.60
N ASP A 98 -1.45 30.53 20.19
CA ASP A 98 -1.48 31.08 18.82
C ASP A 98 -0.33 30.54 17.94
N LYS A 99 0.57 29.74 18.52
CA LYS A 99 1.71 29.13 17.82
C LYS A 99 1.56 27.63 17.62
N LYS A 100 2.17 27.12 16.56
CA LYS A 100 2.30 25.66 16.36
C LYS A 100 3.15 25.05 17.46
N THR A 101 2.78 23.85 17.88
CA THR A 101 3.53 23.07 18.88
C THR A 101 4.06 21.78 18.26
N LEU A 102 5.32 21.48 18.55
CA LEU A 102 6.02 20.25 18.17
C LEU A 102 6.19 19.38 19.41
N ILE A 103 5.69 18.15 19.35
CA ILE A 103 5.95 17.10 20.35
C ILE A 103 6.78 16.03 19.67
N GLU A 104 8.03 15.91 20.09
CA GLU A 104 9.05 15.07 19.47
C GLU A 104 9.49 13.97 20.45
N TYR A 105 9.64 12.74 19.99
CA TYR A 105 10.17 11.63 20.78
C TYR A 105 10.62 10.47 19.89
N ASP A 106 11.39 9.55 20.47
CA ASP A 106 11.88 8.35 19.78
C ASP A 106 11.18 7.09 20.29
N LEU A 107 10.82 6.20 19.38
CA LEU A 107 10.31 4.87 19.66
C LEU A 107 11.36 3.83 19.27
N LYS A 108 11.77 2.99 20.21
CA LYS A 108 12.70 1.89 19.95
C LYS A 108 11.97 0.62 19.56
N ASN A 109 12.47 -0.09 18.55
CA ASN A 109 11.96 -1.37 18.10
C ASN A 109 10.45 -1.34 17.79
N ILE A 110 9.94 -0.23 17.25
CA ILE A 110 8.51 -0.08 16.94
C ILE A 110 8.16 -0.85 15.67
N VAL A 111 9.06 -0.82 14.69
CA VAL A 111 8.98 -1.66 13.50
C VAL A 111 9.69 -2.97 13.82
N LYS A 112 9.04 -4.10 13.54
CA LYS A 112 9.55 -5.44 13.86
C LYS A 112 10.07 -6.13 12.62
N LEU A 113 11.28 -6.69 12.71
CA LEU A 113 11.83 -7.55 11.68
C LEU A 113 11.35 -8.99 11.92
N GLU A 114 10.51 -9.50 11.02
CA GLU A 114 9.95 -10.85 11.05
C GLU A 114 10.10 -11.49 9.67
N ASP A 115 10.68 -12.69 9.61
CA ASP A 115 10.91 -13.42 8.34
C ASP A 115 11.66 -12.59 7.27
N GLY A 116 12.58 -11.73 7.71
CA GLY A 116 13.34 -10.82 6.85
C GLY A 116 12.57 -9.58 6.38
N MET A 117 11.39 -9.33 6.92
CA MET A 117 10.51 -8.21 6.55
C MET A 117 10.25 -7.31 7.75
N TRP A 118 10.48 -6.01 7.57
CA TRP A 118 10.09 -5.01 8.56
C TRP A 118 8.59 -4.80 8.49
N ARG A 119 7.92 -4.83 9.65
CA ARG A 119 6.46 -4.69 9.77
C ARG A 119 6.09 -3.72 10.87
N TRP A 120 5.09 -2.88 10.58
CA TRP A 120 4.43 -2.06 11.58
C TRP A 120 2.92 -2.03 11.30
N ASP A 121 2.14 -2.60 12.21
CA ASP A 121 0.70 -2.39 12.28
C ASP A 121 0.43 -1.09 13.05
N TYR A 122 0.23 -0.01 12.31
CA TYR A 122 0.10 1.34 12.83
C TYR A 122 -1.35 1.78 12.88
N LEU A 123 -1.77 2.26 14.05
CA LEU A 123 -3.08 2.86 14.28
C LEU A 123 -2.90 4.15 15.08
N TYR A 124 -3.21 5.28 14.43
CA TYR A 124 -3.27 6.58 15.10
C TYR A 124 -4.16 7.51 14.29
N LEU A 125 -5.23 8.03 14.89
CA LEU A 125 -6.26 8.76 14.17
C LEU A 125 -5.88 10.23 13.90
N ALA A 126 -4.77 10.45 13.21
CA ALA A 126 -4.35 11.72 12.63
C ALA A 126 -3.80 11.49 11.21
N ASP A 127 -3.57 12.56 10.46
CA ASP A 127 -2.82 12.46 9.22
C ASP A 127 -1.35 12.19 9.52
N THR A 128 -0.79 11.15 8.93
CA THR A 128 0.58 10.71 9.22
C THR A 128 1.42 10.59 7.95
N LYS A 129 2.60 11.22 8.00
CA LYS A 129 3.64 11.12 6.98
C LYS A 129 4.73 10.18 7.45
N PHE A 130 4.92 9.10 6.73
CA PHE A 130 6.02 8.16 6.94
C PHE A 130 7.19 8.52 6.03
N TYR A 131 8.36 8.59 6.62
CA TYR A 131 9.65 8.67 5.93
C TYR A 131 10.39 7.36 6.20
N LEU A 132 10.72 6.65 5.13
CA LEU A 132 11.30 5.31 5.18
C LEU A 132 12.83 5.40 5.10
N PRO A 133 13.56 4.34 5.52
CA PRO A 133 14.99 4.24 5.27
C PRO A 133 15.34 4.40 3.79
N GLU A 134 16.54 4.92 3.48
CA GLU A 134 16.96 5.17 2.08
C GLU A 134 16.97 3.90 1.23
N ASP A 135 17.31 2.76 1.83
CA ASP A 135 17.35 1.46 1.15
C ASP A 135 15.97 0.79 0.96
N ALA A 136 14.89 1.41 1.44
CA ALA A 136 13.52 0.89 1.33
C ALA A 136 12.83 1.36 0.04
N ASN A 137 13.29 0.87 -1.12
CA ASN A 137 12.78 1.32 -2.43
C ASN A 137 11.36 0.83 -2.75
N LEU A 138 10.98 -0.34 -2.24
CA LEU A 138 9.65 -0.92 -2.36
C LEU A 138 9.09 -1.16 -0.97
N ILE A 139 7.90 -0.61 -0.73
CA ILE A 139 7.14 -0.84 0.49
C ILE A 139 5.78 -1.42 0.14
N PHE A 140 5.08 -1.93 1.16
CA PHE A 140 3.73 -2.43 1.06
C PHE A 140 2.89 -1.72 2.11
N VAL A 141 1.73 -1.21 1.69
CA VAL A 141 0.76 -0.57 2.57
C VAL A 141 -0.52 -1.37 2.47
N ASN A 142 -0.92 -2.04 3.55
CA ASN A 142 -2.09 -2.93 3.58
C ASN A 142 -2.04 -4.03 2.50
N GLY A 143 -0.84 -4.54 2.20
CA GLY A 143 -0.60 -5.52 1.14
C GLY A 143 -0.37 -4.93 -0.25
N THR A 144 -0.61 -3.63 -0.43
CA THR A 144 -0.43 -2.92 -1.71
C THR A 144 1.01 -2.45 -1.90
N PRO A 145 1.79 -3.01 -2.85
CA PRO A 145 3.10 -2.48 -3.22
C PRO A 145 3.07 -1.02 -3.66
N ILE A 146 3.99 -0.24 -3.10
CA ILE A 146 4.28 1.13 -3.46
C ILE A 146 5.78 1.22 -3.69
N ASN A 147 6.17 1.43 -4.95
CA ASN A 147 7.55 1.76 -5.27
C ASN A 147 7.78 3.26 -5.00
N LEU A 148 8.72 3.53 -4.10
CA LEU A 148 9.06 4.88 -3.71
C LEU A 148 9.88 5.60 -4.79
N VAL A 149 10.68 4.89 -5.58
CA VAL A 149 11.60 5.46 -6.57
C VAL A 149 12.45 6.57 -5.92
N GLU A 150 12.22 7.85 -6.25
CA GLU A 150 12.92 9.00 -5.65
C GLU A 150 12.15 9.63 -4.45
N LYS A 151 10.98 9.09 -4.11
CA LYS A 151 10.18 9.56 -2.97
C LYS A 151 10.74 8.99 -1.68
N LYS A 152 10.60 9.75 -0.59
CA LYS A 152 11.11 9.37 0.74
C LYS A 152 10.10 8.61 1.60
N GLY A 153 8.88 8.40 1.11
CA GLY A 153 7.85 7.66 1.85
C GLY A 153 6.42 7.98 1.43
N VAL A 154 5.47 7.77 2.35
CA VAL A 154 4.03 7.79 2.08
C VAL A 154 3.26 8.66 3.06
N ASN A 155 2.10 9.15 2.62
CA ASN A 155 1.15 9.88 3.45
C ASN A 155 -0.09 9.02 3.67
N CYS A 156 -0.59 8.98 4.90
CA CYS A 156 -1.84 8.32 5.24
C CYS A 156 -2.80 9.28 5.91
N HIS A 157 -4.01 9.40 5.37
CA HIS A 157 -5.05 10.28 5.90
C HIS A 157 -5.96 9.50 6.85
N GLY A 158 -6.20 10.03 8.05
CA GLY A 158 -7.06 9.40 9.07
C GLY A 158 -6.61 7.99 9.51
N CYS A 159 -5.31 7.81 9.70
CA CYS A 159 -4.64 6.57 9.34
C CYS A 159 -4.79 5.34 10.27
N GLN A 160 -4.91 4.21 9.59
CA GLN A 160 -4.65 2.85 10.06
C GLN A 160 -3.95 2.15 8.89
N VAL A 161 -2.71 1.71 9.07
CA VAL A 161 -1.94 1.06 8.01
C VAL A 161 -1.08 -0.06 8.54
N LYS A 162 -1.05 -1.17 7.80
CA LYS A 162 0.00 -2.17 7.91
C LYS A 162 1.10 -1.81 6.92
N LEU A 163 2.22 -1.31 7.44
CA LEU A 163 3.40 -0.96 6.66
C LEU A 163 4.38 -2.13 6.67
N GLU A 164 4.82 -2.58 5.50
CA GLU A 164 5.80 -3.65 5.36
C GLU A 164 6.88 -3.27 4.34
N TYR A 165 8.15 -3.59 4.60
CA TYR A 165 9.24 -3.33 3.67
C TYR A 165 10.45 -4.25 3.92
N GLU A 166 11.30 -4.39 2.92
CA GLU A 166 12.60 -5.06 3.03
C GLU A 166 13.71 -4.03 2.77
N LEU A 167 14.88 -4.24 3.37
CA LEU A 167 16.09 -3.44 3.12
C LEU A 167 17.10 -4.25 2.31
N GLY A 168 17.96 -3.58 1.56
CA GLY A 168 19.02 -4.22 0.77
C GLY A 168 18.54 -4.94 -0.48
N GLN A 169 17.33 -4.62 -0.98
CA GLN A 169 16.86 -5.11 -2.27
C GLN A 169 17.82 -4.72 -3.39
N THR A 170 18.04 -5.62 -4.33
CA THR A 170 18.89 -5.36 -5.48
C THR A 170 18.06 -5.08 -6.72
N GLU A 171 18.55 -4.18 -7.58
CA GLU A 171 17.97 -3.95 -8.90
C GLU A 171 18.70 -4.81 -9.94
N ILE A 172 17.94 -5.69 -10.59
CA ILE A 172 18.39 -6.51 -11.70
C ILE A 172 17.84 -5.89 -12.99
N VAL A 173 18.74 -5.44 -13.87
CA VAL A 173 18.38 -4.92 -15.19
C VAL A 173 18.50 -6.03 -16.24
N ARG A 174 17.44 -6.22 -17.03
CA ARG A 174 17.40 -7.13 -18.18
C ARG A 174 17.09 -6.34 -19.44
N GLN A 175 18.10 -6.19 -20.28
CA GLN A 175 17.94 -5.54 -21.58
C GLN A 175 17.27 -6.49 -22.56
N VAL A 176 16.19 -6.03 -23.16
CA VAL A 176 15.38 -6.73 -24.15
C VAL A 176 15.47 -5.96 -25.45
N GLN A 177 15.70 -6.67 -26.56
CA GLN A 177 15.65 -6.07 -27.90
C GLN A 177 14.34 -6.48 -28.58
N TRP A 178 13.62 -5.48 -29.09
CA TRP A 178 12.43 -5.71 -29.90
C TRP A 178 12.39 -4.69 -31.02
N GLN A 179 12.26 -5.18 -32.26
CA GLN A 179 12.51 -4.39 -33.47
C GLN A 179 13.92 -3.76 -33.40
N ASP A 180 14.05 -2.49 -33.78
CA ASP A 180 15.30 -1.73 -33.75
C ASP A 180 15.50 -0.96 -32.43
N LYS A 181 14.73 -1.29 -31.39
CA LYS A 181 14.78 -0.64 -30.07
C LYS A 181 15.26 -1.59 -28.98
N LYS A 182 15.89 -1.00 -27.96
CA LYS A 182 16.29 -1.66 -26.72
C LYS A 182 15.45 -1.13 -25.56
N PHE A 183 15.01 -2.04 -24.71
CA PHE A 183 14.16 -1.78 -23.58
C PHE A 183 14.78 -2.41 -22.34
N ASP A 184 14.78 -1.68 -21.22
CA ASP A 184 15.23 -2.22 -19.95
C ASP A 184 14.01 -2.66 -19.14
N VAL A 185 13.95 -3.96 -18.82
CA VAL A 185 13.04 -4.50 -17.83
C VAL A 185 13.81 -4.55 -16.51
N ARG A 186 13.32 -3.85 -15.48
CA ARG A 186 13.96 -3.82 -14.15
C ARG A 186 13.20 -4.71 -13.20
N ILE A 187 13.94 -5.49 -12.41
CA ILE A 187 13.40 -6.38 -11.39
C ILE A 187 14.06 -5.99 -10.06
N ILE A 188 13.25 -5.57 -9.08
CA ILE A 188 13.70 -5.18 -7.75
C ILE A 188 13.25 -6.26 -6.77
N THR A 189 14.19 -6.92 -6.12
CA THR A 189 13.91 -8.06 -5.24
C THR A 189 15.12 -8.43 -4.35
N LEU A 190 14.84 -9.17 -3.28
CA LEU A 190 15.84 -9.95 -2.52
C LEU A 190 15.93 -11.42 -2.98
N ALA A 191 15.00 -11.87 -3.80
CA ALA A 191 14.97 -13.23 -4.33
C ALA A 191 15.99 -13.41 -5.46
N ASP A 192 16.56 -14.60 -5.55
CA ASP A 192 17.39 -14.97 -6.69
C ASP A 192 16.52 -15.18 -7.94
N ILE A 193 16.85 -14.44 -9.01
CA ILE A 193 16.13 -14.49 -10.30
C ILE A 193 17.03 -15.08 -11.38
N SER A 194 16.55 -16.13 -12.04
CA SER A 194 17.26 -16.79 -13.12
C SER A 194 16.38 -17.01 -14.36
N SER A 195 16.99 -17.51 -15.44
CA SER A 195 16.28 -17.92 -16.66
C SER A 195 15.37 -16.87 -17.31
N PHE A 196 15.66 -15.57 -17.14
CA PHE A 196 14.85 -14.51 -17.72
C PHE A 196 14.76 -14.64 -19.24
N LYS A 197 13.54 -14.68 -19.77
CA LYS A 197 13.25 -14.73 -21.21
C LYS A 197 12.11 -13.77 -21.56
N PHE A 198 12.26 -13.13 -22.71
CA PHE A 198 11.21 -12.35 -23.34
C PHE A 198 10.82 -12.99 -24.67
N ASP A 199 9.54 -13.25 -24.83
CA ASP A 199 8.92 -13.86 -26.00
C ASP A 199 7.83 -12.92 -26.52
N GLN A 200 8.20 -12.06 -27.47
CA GLN A 200 7.30 -11.04 -27.98
C GLN A 200 6.11 -11.59 -28.77
N PRO A 201 6.25 -12.60 -29.67
CA PRO A 201 5.11 -13.20 -30.35
C PRO A 201 3.99 -13.64 -29.41
N ASN A 202 4.37 -14.17 -28.24
CA ASN A 202 3.42 -14.60 -27.21
C ASN A 202 3.14 -13.51 -26.15
N LYS A 203 3.69 -12.30 -26.32
CA LYS A 203 3.65 -11.20 -25.34
C LYS A 203 3.91 -11.72 -23.94
N LYS A 204 5.04 -12.40 -23.76
CA LYS A 204 5.35 -13.12 -22.53
C LYS A 204 6.73 -12.78 -21.99
N ILE A 205 6.80 -12.55 -20.69
CA ILE A 205 8.03 -12.56 -19.91
C ILE A 205 7.99 -13.78 -18.99
N THR A 206 9.09 -14.52 -18.90
CA THR A 206 9.25 -15.64 -17.96
C THR A 206 10.56 -15.55 -17.21
N PHE A 207 10.56 -15.94 -15.94
CA PHE A 207 11.79 -16.08 -15.15
C PHE A 207 11.54 -17.07 -14.00
N ASP A 208 12.62 -17.63 -13.47
CA ASP A 208 12.56 -18.57 -12.35
C ASP A 208 12.93 -17.85 -11.04
N VAL A 209 12.22 -18.23 -9.97
CA VAL A 209 12.41 -17.75 -8.60
C VAL A 209 12.69 -18.96 -7.71
N THR A 210 13.77 -18.91 -6.93
CA THR A 210 14.12 -20.00 -5.99
C THR A 210 13.60 -19.77 -4.58
N ASP A 211 13.38 -18.51 -4.20
CA ASP A 211 12.95 -18.14 -2.85
C ASP A 211 11.43 -17.96 -2.76
N GLU A 212 10.85 -18.52 -1.71
CA GLU A 212 9.41 -18.42 -1.42
C GLU A 212 9.10 -17.17 -0.59
N ASN A 213 7.90 -16.62 -0.76
CA ASN A 213 7.35 -15.51 0.02
C ASN A 213 8.19 -14.23 -0.02
N LYS A 214 9.04 -14.09 -1.04
CA LYS A 214 9.81 -12.88 -1.32
C LYS A 214 9.07 -11.99 -2.32
N TYR A 215 9.13 -10.69 -2.08
CA TYR A 215 8.49 -9.72 -2.96
C TYR A 215 9.35 -9.45 -4.17
N ILE A 216 8.71 -9.40 -5.34
CA ILE A 216 9.36 -9.10 -6.61
C ILE A 216 8.58 -7.97 -7.26
N THR A 217 9.26 -6.87 -7.59
CA THR A 217 8.67 -5.79 -8.37
C THR A 217 9.32 -5.73 -9.75
N LEU A 218 8.49 -5.74 -10.78
CA LEU A 218 8.91 -5.60 -12.17
C LEU A 218 8.47 -4.25 -12.72
N LEU A 219 9.40 -3.54 -13.35
CA LEU A 219 9.13 -2.35 -14.14
C LEU A 219 9.26 -2.74 -15.61
N ILE A 220 8.11 -2.89 -16.27
CA ILE A 220 8.00 -3.38 -17.64
C ILE A 220 7.53 -2.22 -18.53
N PRO A 221 8.30 -1.79 -19.54
CA PRO A 221 7.83 -0.86 -20.56
C PRO A 221 6.56 -1.39 -21.21
N LEU A 222 5.49 -0.58 -21.24
CA LEU A 222 4.18 -0.99 -21.77
C LEU A 222 4.26 -1.46 -23.21
N GLU A 223 5.17 -0.89 -24.01
CA GLU A 223 5.40 -1.25 -25.41
C GLU A 223 5.67 -2.76 -25.61
N LEU A 224 6.25 -3.44 -24.62
CA LEU A 224 6.66 -4.83 -24.74
C LEU A 224 5.48 -5.82 -24.70
N LEU A 225 4.54 -5.62 -23.78
CA LEU A 225 3.49 -6.61 -23.48
C LEU A 225 2.07 -6.09 -23.69
N TRP A 226 1.82 -4.78 -23.57
CA TRP A 226 0.51 -4.11 -23.53
C TRP A 226 -0.41 -4.60 -22.39
N ASN A 227 -0.93 -3.66 -21.60
CA ASN A 227 -1.85 -3.93 -20.48
C ASN A 227 -3.25 -4.36 -20.99
N PRO A 228 -4.00 -5.24 -20.28
CA PRO A 228 -3.70 -5.85 -18.98
C PRO A 228 -2.79 -7.07 -19.02
N TYR A 229 -2.27 -7.46 -17.86
CA TYR A 229 -1.41 -8.63 -17.71
C TYR A 229 -2.09 -9.74 -16.92
N GLN A 230 -1.79 -10.97 -17.30
CA GLN A 230 -2.06 -12.16 -16.51
C GLN A 230 -0.73 -12.65 -15.93
N VAL A 231 -0.72 -12.97 -14.64
CA VAL A 231 0.45 -13.50 -13.93
C VAL A 231 0.16 -14.92 -13.48
N LEU A 232 1.07 -15.84 -13.80
CA LEU A 232 0.99 -17.26 -13.46
C LEU A 232 2.25 -17.68 -12.69
N LEU A 233 2.10 -18.64 -11.78
CA LEU A 233 3.20 -19.35 -11.14
C LEU A 233 3.08 -20.84 -11.45
N ASN A 234 4.11 -21.41 -12.08
CA ASN A 234 4.11 -22.81 -12.52
C ASN A 234 2.87 -23.19 -13.36
N GLY A 235 2.39 -22.26 -14.18
CA GLY A 235 1.21 -22.43 -15.03
C GLY A 235 -0.15 -22.31 -14.31
N ASN A 236 -0.19 -22.14 -12.99
CA ASN A 236 -1.43 -21.90 -12.25
C ASN A 236 -1.72 -20.40 -12.16
N ALA A 237 -2.99 -20.03 -12.33
CA ALA A 237 -3.42 -18.64 -12.25
C ALA A 237 -3.47 -18.13 -10.81
N THR A 238 -3.28 -16.81 -10.70
CA THR A 238 -3.46 -15.95 -9.51
C THR A 238 -2.39 -16.06 -8.43
N LEU A 239 -1.28 -15.35 -8.67
CA LEU A 239 -0.58 -14.68 -7.57
C LEU A 239 -1.35 -13.42 -7.20
N ASP A 240 -1.35 -13.04 -5.92
CA ASP A 240 -1.72 -11.67 -5.55
C ASP A 240 -0.75 -10.74 -6.28
N ASN A 241 -1.30 -9.93 -7.17
CA ASN A 241 -0.52 -9.06 -8.02
C ASN A 241 -1.19 -7.70 -8.11
N GLU A 242 -0.36 -6.66 -8.11
CA GLU A 242 -0.85 -5.30 -8.28
C GLU A 242 -0.20 -4.63 -9.46
N PHE A 243 -0.99 -3.79 -10.12
CA PHE A 243 -0.58 -3.05 -11.30
C PHE A 243 -0.69 -1.57 -11.04
N TYR A 244 0.41 -0.86 -11.24
CA TYR A 244 0.43 0.59 -11.39
C TYR A 244 1.01 0.94 -12.76
N SER A 245 0.51 1.99 -13.40
CA SER A 245 1.12 2.48 -14.63
C SER A 245 1.13 4.00 -14.68
N ASP A 246 2.25 4.54 -15.15
CA ASP A 246 2.42 5.96 -15.46
C ASP A 246 2.12 6.29 -16.95
N GLY A 247 1.57 5.32 -17.69
CA GLY A 247 1.28 5.44 -19.12
C GLY A 247 2.45 5.09 -20.05
N LYS A 248 3.66 4.85 -19.52
CA LYS A 248 4.83 4.37 -20.28
C LYS A 248 5.38 3.05 -19.76
N THR A 249 5.41 2.92 -18.44
CA THR A 249 5.91 1.76 -17.71
C THR A 249 4.78 1.20 -16.86
N MET A 250 4.77 -0.12 -16.74
CA MET A 250 3.87 -0.85 -15.87
C MET A 250 4.70 -1.43 -14.73
N TRP A 251 4.25 -1.20 -13.50
CA TRP A 251 4.83 -1.71 -12.28
C TRP A 251 3.97 -2.88 -11.80
N LEU A 252 4.61 -4.04 -11.68
CA LEU A 252 3.98 -5.27 -11.25
C LEU A 252 4.66 -5.75 -9.98
N GLY A 253 3.94 -5.69 -8.87
CA GLY A 253 4.36 -6.35 -7.63
C GLY A 253 3.76 -7.75 -7.54
N ILE A 254 4.58 -8.75 -7.24
CA ILE A 254 4.16 -10.13 -7.03
C ILE A 254 4.85 -10.70 -5.78
N LYS A 255 4.22 -11.70 -5.16
CA LYS A 255 4.80 -12.49 -4.06
C LYS A 255 4.56 -13.97 -4.32
N PRO A 256 5.50 -14.68 -4.97
CA PRO A 256 5.40 -16.12 -5.15
C PRO A 256 5.33 -16.82 -3.79
N ASP A 257 4.31 -17.66 -3.58
CA ASP A 257 4.17 -18.46 -2.35
C ASP A 257 5.11 -19.67 -2.34
N LYS A 258 5.67 -20.03 -3.52
CA LYS A 258 6.55 -21.18 -3.76
C LYS A 258 7.59 -20.85 -4.82
N ALA A 259 8.68 -21.63 -4.82
CA ALA A 259 9.67 -21.59 -5.90
C ALA A 259 9.05 -22.07 -7.24
N GLY A 260 9.56 -21.54 -8.34
CA GLY A 260 9.12 -21.95 -9.67
C GLY A 260 9.25 -20.88 -10.74
N THR A 261 8.57 -21.13 -11.86
CA THR A 261 8.58 -20.23 -13.02
C THR A 261 7.41 -19.26 -12.94
N VAL A 262 7.73 -17.97 -12.94
CA VAL A 262 6.76 -16.90 -13.09
C VAL A 262 6.57 -16.62 -14.57
N GLU A 263 5.31 -16.52 -15.01
CA GLU A 263 4.95 -16.12 -16.36
C GLU A 263 4.06 -14.87 -16.31
N ILE A 264 4.43 -13.84 -17.08
CA ILE A 264 3.67 -12.59 -17.22
C ILE A 264 3.26 -12.46 -18.68
N ILE A 265 1.96 -12.47 -18.93
CA ILE A 265 1.38 -12.54 -20.27
C ILE A 265 0.54 -11.30 -20.53
N GLY A 266 0.85 -10.59 -21.61
CA GLY A 266 0.04 -9.49 -22.14
C GLY A 266 -1.27 -9.99 -22.74
N VAL A 267 -2.40 -9.67 -22.12
CA VAL A 267 -3.72 -10.01 -22.66
C VAL A 267 -4.28 -8.81 -23.43
N SER A 268 -4.67 -9.03 -24.68
CA SER A 268 -5.34 -7.99 -25.46
C SER A 268 -6.82 -8.00 -25.11
N ALA A 269 -7.30 -6.98 -24.39
CA ALA A 269 -8.73 -6.70 -24.33
C ALA A 269 -9.18 -6.13 -25.68
N VAL A 270 -9.35 -6.98 -26.70
CA VAL A 270 -10.15 -6.58 -27.86
C VAL A 270 -11.59 -6.59 -27.37
N PRO A 271 -12.31 -5.44 -27.34
CA PRO A 271 -13.74 -5.50 -27.13
C PRO A 271 -14.29 -6.37 -28.25
N GLU A 272 -14.85 -7.52 -27.90
CA GLU A 272 -15.63 -8.31 -28.83
C GLU A 272 -16.88 -7.49 -29.15
N PHE A 273 -16.76 -6.56 -30.09
CA PHE A 273 -17.92 -6.18 -30.88
C PHE A 273 -18.09 -7.34 -31.86
N PRO A 274 -19.07 -8.24 -31.66
CA PRO A 274 -19.34 -9.23 -32.68
C PRO A 274 -19.60 -8.45 -33.97
N LEU A 275 -18.82 -8.66 -35.03
CA LEU A 275 -19.01 -7.99 -36.34
C LEU A 275 -20.47 -8.07 -36.83
N VAL A 276 -21.19 -9.09 -36.34
CA VAL A 276 -22.63 -9.29 -36.50
C VAL A 276 -23.45 -8.09 -36.00
N SER A 277 -23.12 -7.44 -34.88
CA SER A 277 -23.88 -6.29 -34.38
C SER A 277 -23.70 -5.06 -35.28
N LEU A 278 -22.50 -4.80 -35.78
CA LEU A 278 -22.24 -3.77 -36.81
C LEU A 278 -23.03 -4.04 -38.10
N LEU A 279 -23.12 -5.31 -38.52
CA LEU A 279 -23.94 -5.72 -39.67
C LEU A 279 -25.45 -5.57 -39.41
N ILE A 280 -25.92 -5.88 -38.20
CA ILE A 280 -27.33 -5.72 -37.81
C ILE A 280 -27.70 -4.23 -37.78
N PHE A 281 -26.89 -3.36 -37.18
CA PHE A 281 -27.16 -1.93 -37.17
C PHE A 281 -27.08 -1.32 -38.57
N GLY A 282 -26.09 -1.72 -39.39
CA GLY A 282 -25.97 -1.28 -40.78
C GLY A 282 -27.16 -1.70 -41.63
N SER A 283 -27.61 -2.96 -41.51
CA SER A 283 -28.79 -3.45 -42.25
C SER A 283 -30.09 -2.79 -41.78
N ALA A 284 -30.28 -2.59 -40.48
CA ALA A 284 -31.44 -1.86 -39.94
C ALA A 284 -31.50 -0.42 -40.45
N MET A 285 -30.36 0.28 -40.53
CA MET A 285 -30.29 1.64 -41.05
C MET A 285 -30.70 1.71 -42.53
N ILE A 286 -30.28 0.73 -43.34
CA ILE A 286 -30.67 0.62 -44.75
C ILE A 286 -32.19 0.37 -44.88
N VAL A 287 -32.77 -0.49 -44.04
CA VAL A 287 -34.22 -0.74 -44.04
C VAL A 287 -35.00 0.52 -43.66
N VAL A 288 -34.58 1.23 -42.60
CA VAL A 288 -35.22 2.48 -42.17
C VAL A 288 -35.16 3.53 -43.28
N VAL A 289 -34.03 3.69 -43.96
CA VAL A 289 -33.89 4.62 -45.10
C VAL A 289 -34.78 4.21 -46.28
N ARG A 290 -34.87 2.91 -46.60
CA ARG A 290 -35.71 2.42 -47.69
C ARG A 290 -37.21 2.61 -47.43
N TYR A 291 -37.64 2.50 -46.18
CA TYR A 291 -39.05 2.61 -45.81
C TYR A 291 -39.49 4.02 -45.38
N LYS A 292 -38.55 4.95 -45.20
CA LYS A 292 -38.86 6.36 -44.85
C LYS A 292 -39.77 7.05 -45.87
N ASN A 293 -39.75 6.62 -47.14
CA ASN A 293 -40.59 7.17 -48.21
C ASN A 293 -41.96 6.48 -48.37
N LYS A 294 -42.25 5.41 -47.60
CA LYS A 294 -43.56 4.72 -47.63
C LYS A 294 -44.46 5.06 -46.45
N PHE A 295 -43.92 5.61 -45.37
CA PHE A 295 -44.69 6.09 -44.23
C PHE A 295 -44.97 7.60 -44.37
N SER A 296 -45.73 7.98 -45.40
CA SER A 296 -46.47 9.24 -45.37
C SER A 296 -47.74 8.98 -44.56
N LEU A 297 -47.73 9.38 -43.29
CA LEU A 297 -48.94 9.44 -42.47
C LEU A 297 -49.86 10.50 -43.09
N ARG A 298 -50.95 10.04 -43.71
CA ARG A 298 -52.11 10.86 -44.06
C ARG A 298 -53.15 10.72 -42.95
#